data_AF-X1SEY3-F1
#
_entry.id   AF-X1SEY3-F1
#
_cell.length_a   1.000
_cell.length_b   1.000
_cell.length_c   1.000
_cell.angle_alpha   90.00
_cell.angle_beta   90.00
_cell.angle_gamma   90.00
#
_symmetry.space_group_name_H-M   'P 1'
#
loop_
_entity.id
_entity.type
_entity.pdbx_description
1 polymer ?
#
loop_
_entity_poly.entity_id
_entity_poly.type
_entity_poly.pdbx_seq_one_letter_code
_entity_poly.pdbx_strand_id
1 'polypeptide(L)' 'MENKNLKQKDLAEIFEENKGNISKILVKKRKLSIEMIRNLHDTLNISYDILMKGYDLETA' A
#
# COMPACT_ATOMS: atom_id res chain seq x y z
N MET A 1 14.43 10.20 -3.85
CA MET A 1 13.96 8.81 -3.77
C MET A 1 13.52 8.41 -5.16
N GLU A 2 14.38 7.68 -5.86
CA GLU A 2 14.20 7.23 -7.23
C GLU A 2 13.60 5.82 -7.25
N ASN A 3 12.68 5.58 -8.19
CA ASN A 3 12.41 4.27 -8.80
C ASN A 3 11.66 3.20 -7.98
N LYS A 4 10.35 3.42 -7.82
CA LYS A 4 9.27 2.53 -8.33
C LYS A 4 8.08 3.43 -8.63
N ASN A 5 7.84 3.76 -9.91
CA ASN A 5 6.76 4.67 -10.32
C ASN A 5 5.37 4.00 -10.22
N LEU A 6 5.03 3.44 -9.06
CA LEU A 6 3.64 3.07 -8.76
C LEU A 6 2.85 4.36 -8.64
N LYS A 7 2.09 4.69 -9.68
CA LYS A 7 1.20 5.83 -9.68
C LYS A 7 -0.01 5.48 -8.81
N GLN A 8 -0.68 6.49 -8.27
CA GLN A 8 -1.91 6.28 -7.49
C GLN A 8 -2.98 5.48 -8.25
N LYS A 9 -2.99 5.53 -9.59
CA LYS A 9 -3.88 4.71 -10.42
C LYS A 9 -3.55 3.21 -10.30
N ASP A 10 -2.27 2.86 -10.29
CA ASP A 10 -1.83 1.46 -10.24
C ASP A 10 -2.15 0.89 -8.85
N LEU A 11 -1.99 1.70 -7.81
CA LEU A 11 -2.43 1.35 -6.46
C LEU A 11 -3.95 1.27 -6.32
N ALA A 12 -4.71 2.04 -7.10
CA ALA A 12 -6.18 1.94 -7.10
C ALA A 12 -6.66 0.66 -7.75
N GLU A 13 -5.96 0.21 -8.79
CA GLU A 13 -6.20 -1.08 -9.43
C GLU A 13 -5.79 -2.23 -8.49
N ILE A 14 -4.63 -2.16 -7.84
CA ILE A 14 -4.14 -3.22 -6.94
C ILE A 14 -5.00 -3.33 -5.66
N PHE A 15 -5.33 -2.21 -5.04
CA PHE A 15 -6.08 -2.22 -3.78
C PHE A 15 -7.59 -2.27 -3.96
N GLU A 16 -8.08 -2.14 -5.19
CA GLU A 16 -9.51 -2.03 -5.51
C GLU A 16 -10.22 -0.97 -4.63
N GLU A 17 -9.54 0.14 -4.39
CA GLU A 17 -9.90 1.11 -3.35
C GLU A 17 -9.94 2.53 -3.90
N ASN A 18 -10.69 3.44 -3.25
CA ASN A 18 -10.78 4.82 -3.71
C ASN A 18 -9.48 5.62 -3.47
N LYS A 19 -9.26 6.65 -4.30
CA LYS A 19 -8.08 7.54 -4.23
C LYS A 19 -7.87 8.20 -2.86
N GLY A 20 -8.95 8.50 -2.13
CA GLY A 20 -8.86 9.13 -0.81
C GLY A 20 -8.23 8.21 0.24
N ASN A 21 -8.61 6.94 0.24
CA ASN A 21 -8.05 5.92 1.11
C ASN A 21 -6.59 5.60 0.74
N ILE A 22 -6.28 5.52 -0.55
CA ILE A 22 -4.91 5.30 -1.05
C ILE A 22 -3.99 6.44 -0.59
N SER A 23 -4.43 7.69 -0.72
CA SER A 23 -3.67 8.85 -0.28
C SER A 23 -3.31 8.74 1.21
N LYS A 24 -4.27 8.36 2.06
CA LYS A 24 -4.02 8.15 3.50
C LYS A 24 -3.01 7.04 3.78
N ILE A 25 -3.01 5.96 2.99
CA ILE A 25 -2.03 4.87 3.12
C ILE A 25 -0.64 5.37 2.71
N LEU A 26 -0.54 6.09 1.59
CA LEU A 26 0.72 6.65 1.08
C LEU A 26 1.37 7.62 2.07
N VAL A 27 0.57 8.43 2.77
CA VAL A 27 1.04 9.32 3.84
C VAL A 27 1.06 8.66 5.22
N LYS A 28 0.98 7.32 5.30
CA LYS A 28 0.99 6.55 6.54
C LYS A 28 -0.04 7.01 7.59
N LYS A 29 -1.15 7.63 7.20
CA LYS A 29 -2.29 7.95 8.07
C LYS A 29 -3.27 6.78 8.21
N ARG A 30 -3.05 5.69 7.47
CA ARG A 30 -3.84 4.46 7.51
C ARG A 30 -2.93 3.24 7.32
N LYS A 31 -3.23 2.15 8.02
CA LYS A 31 -2.57 0.84 7.84
C LYS A 31 -3.10 0.12 6.60
N LEU A 32 -2.24 -0.67 5.96
CA LEU A 32 -2.68 -1.64 4.95
C LEU A 32 -3.64 -2.67 5.58
N SER A 33 -4.70 -3.03 4.85
CA SER A 33 -5.54 -4.16 5.22
C SER A 33 -4.88 -5.48 4.81
N ILE A 34 -5.36 -6.61 5.36
CA ILE A 34 -4.88 -7.94 4.97
C ILE A 34 -5.12 -8.20 3.47
N GLU A 35 -6.25 -7.73 2.93
CA GLU A 35 -6.58 -7.85 1.52
C GLU A 35 -5.60 -7.06 0.64
N MET A 36 -5.29 -5.82 1.01
CA MET A 36 -4.27 -5.02 0.32
C MET A 36 -2.89 -5.69 0.34
N ILE A 37 -2.54 -6.34 1.46
CA ILE A 37 -1.30 -7.10 1.60
C ILE A 37 -1.28 -8.30 0.63
N ARG A 38 -2.39 -9.05 0.52
CA ARG A 38 -2.52 -10.15 -0.44
C ARG A 38 -2.39 -9.65 -1.87
N ASN A 39 -3.09 -8.57 -2.23
CA ASN A 39 -3.05 -8.04 -3.59
C ASN A 39 -1.64 -7.52 -3.97
N LEU A 40 -0.89 -6.96 -3.02
CA LEU A 40 0.51 -6.58 -3.23
C LEU A 40 1.41 -7.80 -3.45
N HIS A 41 1.19 -8.87 -2.68
CA HIS A 41 1.90 -10.13 -2.89
C HIS A 41 1.61 -10.68 -4.28
N ASP A 42 0.34 -10.83 -4.65
CA ASP A 42 -0.07 -11.47 -5.90
C ASP A 42 0.34 -10.64 -7.13
N THR A 43 0.28 -9.30 -7.04
CA THR A 43 0.56 -8.43 -8.19
C THR A 43 2.04 -8.08 -8.33
N LEU A 44 2.72 -7.82 -7.22
CA LEU A 44 4.11 -7.32 -7.22
C LEU A 44 5.12 -8.36 -6.75
N ASN A 45 4.67 -9.57 -6.41
CA ASN A 45 5.47 -10.68 -5.89
C ASN A 45 6.34 -10.28 -4.68
N ILE A 46 5.77 -9.47 -3.79
CA ILE A 46 6.43 -9.01 -2.56
C ILE A 46 6.15 -10.01 -1.45
N SER A 47 7.18 -10.56 -0.82
CA SER A 47 7.03 -11.55 0.25
C SER A 47 6.26 -11.03 1.47
N TYR A 48 5.45 -11.90 2.09
CA TYR A 48 4.62 -11.54 3.25
C TYR A 48 5.43 -11.06 4.46
N ASP A 49 6.64 -11.59 4.69
CA ASP A 49 7.53 -11.15 5.77
C ASP A 49 7.90 -9.66 5.65
N ILE A 50 8.01 -9.14 4.43
CA ILE A 50 8.25 -7.72 4.17
C ILE A 50 6.98 -6.92 4.41
N LEU A 51 5.83 -7.39 3.91
CA LEU A 51 4.55 -6.67 4.02
C LEU A 51 4.00 -6.64 5.46
N MET A 52 4.30 -7.67 6.25
CA MET A 52 3.85 -7.80 7.64
C MET A 52 4.74 -7.07 8.66
N LYS A 53 5.88 -6.50 8.25
CA LYS A 53 6.78 -5.76 9.18
C LYS A 53 6.09 -4.62 9.93
N GLY A 54 4.93 -4.18 9.47
CA GLY A 54 4.18 -3.08 10.07
C GLY A 54 4.93 -1.75 9.94
N TYR A 55 4.22 -0.66 10.18
CA TYR A 55 4.79 0.68 10.23
C TYR A 55 3.98 1.53 11.19
N ASP A 56 4.66 2.50 11.79
CA ASP A 56 4.01 3.50 12.62
C ASP A 56 3.23 4.46 11.74
N LEU A 57 2.05 4.84 12.24
CA LEU A 57 1.22 5.82 11.56
C LEU A 57 1.76 7.22 11.84
N GLU A 58 1.82 8.06 10.81
CA GLU A 58 2.13 9.47 10.98
C GLU A 58 0.89 10.16 11.56
N THR A 59 0.88 10.35 12.88
CA THR A 59 -0.03 11.25 13.56
C THR A 59 0.53 12.67 13.48
N ALA A 60 -0.32 13.60 13.01
CA ALA A 60 -0.06 15.04 13.11
C ALA A 60 -0.25 15.53 14.54
#